data_AF-A0A1B9IMN3-F1
#
_entry.id   AF-A0A1B9IMN3-F1
#
_cell.length_a   1.000
_cell.length_b   1.000
_cell.length_c   1.000
_cell.angle_alpha   90.00
_cell.angle_beta   90.00
_cell.angle_gamma   90.00
#
_symmetry.space_group_name_H-M   'P 1'
#
loop_
_entity.id
_entity.type
_entity.pdbx_description
1 polymer ?
#
loop_
_entity_poly.entity_id
_entity_poly.type
_entity_poly.pdbx_seq_one_letter_code
_entity_poly.pdbx_strand_id
1 'polypeptide(L)'
;MRLSTSLALAAALLPFAQAGMYGQPVLNLDAKSFKQAMSTEHAAMVAFVAPWCGHCKALGPEYTSAAQSLSPLIPFYAVDCDDQKNKGLCAEYQIQGFPTIKAFPRAGKGAARDYQGERKKGALIEYAKSLVPDRVKKLKLDSKGGNEDKIIQTFLEEKPTLPHVLLIHPSAPSIPFLWKVLAHRLSGKMHLGFVRDTTSHSLISSLGIYDSADTTKDATRVVSWPAETTSKEGLTEYEGAMKFNALLEWLQFQLTGETSTTNDSEKVKQKPIKIPEPITSAYDTEPEPTEKRSVKSEAAARRAKLDEAERRDRERRERAAAKKAAEQASANGSGTVDDAPDAIPQEAVEAEQVTGEEALKEEAAEPVPEQTAELQDEETVEKTAIPHEEL
;
A
#
# COMPACT_ATOMS: atom_id res chain seq x y z
N MET A 1 7.77 -59.11 -52.59
CA MET A 1 8.01 -58.42 -51.29
C MET A 1 8.17 -56.94 -51.54
N ARG A 2 7.16 -56.12 -51.21
CA ARG A 2 7.28 -54.66 -51.07
C ARG A 2 6.32 -54.26 -49.94
N LEU A 3 6.84 -54.08 -48.73
CA LEU A 3 6.10 -53.44 -47.65
C LEU A 3 6.47 -51.95 -47.66
N SER A 4 5.49 -51.10 -47.95
CA SER A 4 5.54 -49.67 -47.67
C SER A 4 5.13 -49.48 -46.21
N THR A 5 5.99 -48.88 -45.41
CA THR A 5 5.64 -48.38 -44.07
C THR A 5 5.68 -46.86 -44.10
N SER A 6 4.52 -46.23 -44.17
CA SER A 6 4.35 -44.79 -43.98
C SER A 6 4.42 -44.48 -42.48
N LEU A 7 5.40 -43.68 -42.09
CA LEU A 7 5.55 -43.17 -40.73
C LEU A 7 4.74 -41.87 -40.62
N ALA A 8 3.59 -41.93 -39.94
CA ALA A 8 2.79 -40.75 -39.63
C ALA A 8 3.40 -40.02 -38.43
N LEU A 9 3.90 -38.80 -38.65
CA LEU A 9 4.45 -37.93 -37.61
C LEU A 9 3.29 -37.21 -36.90
N ALA A 10 2.91 -37.69 -35.71
CA ALA A 10 1.94 -37.01 -34.87
C ALA A 10 2.61 -35.80 -34.19
N ALA A 11 2.31 -34.59 -34.66
CA ALA A 11 2.72 -33.35 -34.00
C ALA A 11 1.91 -33.18 -32.71
N ALA A 12 2.57 -33.40 -31.56
CA ALA A 12 2.00 -33.14 -30.25
C ALA A 12 1.82 -31.62 -30.06
N LEU A 13 0.56 -31.15 -30.13
CA LEU A 13 0.20 -29.81 -29.69
C LEU A 13 0.34 -29.76 -28.17
N LEU A 14 1.42 -29.16 -27.68
CA LEU A 14 1.55 -28.81 -26.27
C LEU A 14 0.45 -27.80 -25.91
N PRO A 15 -0.34 -28.02 -24.84
CA PRO A 15 -1.26 -27.01 -24.37
C PRO A 15 -0.43 -25.79 -23.94
N PHE A 16 -0.72 -24.64 -24.55
CA PHE A 16 -0.28 -23.34 -24.04
C PHE A 16 -0.85 -23.24 -22.61
N ALA A 17 -0.03 -23.55 -21.61
CA ALA A 17 -0.29 -23.08 -20.27
C ALA A 17 -0.47 -21.57 -20.38
N GLN A 18 -1.65 -21.06 -20.01
CA GLN A 18 -1.91 -19.62 -19.96
C GLN A 18 -1.01 -19.01 -18.89
N ALA A 19 0.25 -18.79 -19.26
CA ALA A 19 1.17 -17.93 -18.55
C ALA A 19 0.52 -16.56 -18.54
N GLY A 20 0.24 -16.05 -17.34
CA GLY A 20 -0.26 -14.70 -17.21
C GLY A 20 0.71 -13.71 -17.85
N MET A 21 0.18 -12.57 -18.31
CA MET A 21 0.97 -11.55 -19.00
C MET A 21 2.19 -11.08 -18.18
N TYR A 22 2.06 -11.08 -16.85
CA TYR A 22 3.11 -10.70 -15.91
C TYR A 22 3.61 -11.89 -15.10
N GLY A 23 4.86 -11.80 -14.66
CA GLY A 23 5.49 -12.86 -13.88
C GLY A 23 4.96 -12.94 -12.45
N GLN A 24 5.23 -14.06 -11.79
CA GLN A 24 4.92 -14.22 -10.37
C GLN A 24 5.66 -13.17 -9.52
N PRO A 25 5.02 -12.62 -8.46
CA PRO A 25 3.77 -13.05 -7.84
C PRO A 25 2.52 -12.30 -8.35
N VAL A 26 2.56 -11.69 -9.54
CA VAL A 26 1.36 -11.05 -10.10
C VAL A 26 0.37 -12.13 -10.52
N LEU A 27 -0.83 -12.12 -9.92
CA LEU A 27 -1.88 -13.07 -10.27
C LEU A 27 -2.77 -12.49 -11.36
N ASN A 28 -3.00 -13.27 -12.40
CA ASN A 28 -3.98 -12.95 -13.42
C ASN A 28 -5.38 -13.28 -12.91
N LEU A 29 -6.28 -12.30 -13.00
CA LEU A 29 -7.66 -12.44 -12.56
C LEU A 29 -8.61 -12.36 -13.75
N ASP A 30 -9.60 -13.23 -13.72
CA ASP A 30 -10.83 -13.10 -14.48
C ASP A 30 -11.92 -12.38 -13.67
N ALA A 31 -13.08 -12.10 -14.26
CA ALA A 31 -14.19 -11.43 -13.57
C ALA A 31 -14.61 -12.12 -12.24
N LYS A 32 -14.57 -13.46 -12.18
CA LYS A 32 -14.97 -14.23 -10.99
C LYS A 32 -13.92 -14.12 -9.87
N SER A 33 -12.68 -14.43 -10.21
CA SER A 33 -11.54 -14.37 -9.29
C SER A 33 -11.22 -12.92 -8.87
N PHE A 34 -11.51 -11.93 -9.72
CA PHE A 34 -11.46 -10.52 -9.36
C PHE A 34 -12.40 -10.19 -8.22
N LYS A 35 -13.67 -10.60 -8.32
CA LYS A 35 -14.64 -10.39 -7.23
C LYS A 35 -14.19 -11.04 -5.93
N GLN A 36 -13.61 -12.24 -6.01
CA GLN A 36 -13.08 -12.94 -4.83
C GLN A 36 -11.86 -12.22 -4.24
N ALA A 37 -10.87 -11.85 -5.06
CA ALA A 37 -9.69 -11.12 -4.62
C ALA A 37 -10.06 -9.77 -3.99
N MET A 38 -11.03 -9.08 -4.59
CA MET A 38 -11.54 -7.81 -4.09
C MET A 38 -12.48 -7.96 -2.89
N SER A 39 -12.88 -9.16 -2.46
CA SER A 39 -13.70 -9.31 -1.24
C SER A 39 -12.90 -9.11 0.06
N THR A 40 -11.56 -9.10 -0.03
CA THR A 40 -10.66 -8.92 1.11
C THR A 40 -10.64 -7.46 1.58
N GLU A 41 -10.28 -7.19 2.83
CA GLU A 41 -10.31 -5.80 3.35
C GLU A 41 -9.01 -5.02 3.12
N HIS A 42 -8.08 -5.50 2.30
CA HIS A 42 -6.71 -4.97 2.25
C HIS A 42 -6.44 -4.22 0.96
N ALA A 43 -5.37 -3.44 0.95
CA ALA A 43 -4.98 -2.70 -0.24
C ALA A 43 -4.54 -3.66 -1.37
N ALA A 44 -4.80 -3.30 -2.62
CA ALA A 44 -4.32 -4.03 -3.80
C ALA A 44 -4.05 -3.09 -4.97
N MET A 45 -3.16 -3.53 -5.87
CA MET A 45 -2.89 -2.90 -7.16
C MET A 45 -3.40 -3.82 -8.28
N VAL A 46 -4.09 -3.27 -9.28
CA VAL A 46 -4.58 -4.04 -10.44
C VAL A 46 -4.18 -3.33 -11.72
N ALA A 47 -3.49 -4.05 -12.60
CA ALA A 47 -3.20 -3.59 -13.95
C ALA A 47 -4.21 -4.18 -14.94
N PHE A 48 -4.96 -3.34 -15.62
CA PHE A 48 -5.82 -3.69 -16.73
C PHE A 48 -5.02 -3.58 -18.02
N VAL A 49 -4.88 -4.70 -18.73
CA VAL A 49 -3.91 -4.91 -19.81
C VAL A 49 -4.53 -5.62 -21.00
N ALA A 50 -3.78 -5.71 -22.09
CA ALA A 50 -4.08 -6.56 -23.24
C ALA A 50 -2.78 -7.19 -23.77
N PRO A 51 -2.79 -8.44 -24.24
CA PRO A 51 -1.58 -9.18 -24.60
C PRO A 51 -0.87 -8.62 -25.84
N TRP A 52 -1.61 -7.97 -26.74
CA TRP A 52 -1.08 -7.34 -27.96
C TRP A 52 -0.47 -5.96 -27.71
N CYS A 53 -0.70 -5.35 -26.54
CA CYS A 53 -0.29 -3.99 -26.23
C CYS A 53 1.21 -3.88 -25.88
N GLY A 54 1.98 -3.11 -26.67
CA GLY A 54 3.42 -2.89 -26.46
C GLY A 54 3.76 -2.23 -25.12
N HIS A 55 3.03 -1.17 -24.75
CA HIS A 55 3.22 -0.48 -23.46
C HIS A 55 2.93 -1.38 -22.25
N CYS A 56 2.00 -2.33 -22.42
CA CYS A 56 1.64 -3.29 -21.40
C CYS A 56 2.78 -4.28 -21.17
N LYS A 57 3.44 -4.73 -22.24
CA LYS A 57 4.64 -5.58 -22.17
C LYS A 57 5.80 -4.84 -21.50
N ALA A 58 6.00 -3.56 -21.84
CA ALA A 58 7.04 -2.72 -21.25
C ALA A 58 6.84 -2.48 -19.73
N LEU A 59 5.59 -2.42 -19.26
CA LEU A 59 5.27 -2.30 -17.82
C LEU A 59 5.60 -3.59 -17.03
N GLY A 60 5.53 -4.75 -17.67
CA GLY A 60 5.58 -6.06 -17.01
C GLY A 60 6.75 -6.27 -16.04
N PRO A 61 8.01 -5.98 -16.42
CA PRO A 61 9.16 -6.15 -15.54
C PRO A 61 9.10 -5.28 -14.27
N GLU A 62 8.75 -4.01 -14.42
CA GLU A 62 8.66 -3.04 -13.32
C GLU A 62 7.52 -3.41 -12.36
N TYR A 63 6.35 -3.77 -12.92
CA TYR A 63 5.18 -4.16 -12.15
C TYR A 63 5.39 -5.48 -11.39
N THR A 64 6.03 -6.47 -12.03
CA THR A 64 6.39 -7.74 -11.39
C THR A 64 7.41 -7.53 -10.27
N SER A 65 8.43 -6.70 -10.47
CA SER A 65 9.43 -6.44 -9.43
C SER A 65 8.86 -5.65 -8.24
N ALA A 66 7.91 -4.74 -8.50
CA ALA A 66 7.15 -4.07 -7.44
C ALA A 66 6.32 -5.08 -6.64
N ALA A 67 5.60 -5.98 -7.32
CA ALA A 67 4.82 -7.05 -6.71
C ALA A 67 5.68 -7.98 -5.84
N GLN A 68 6.87 -8.36 -6.31
CA GLN A 68 7.83 -9.15 -5.54
C GLN A 68 8.26 -8.45 -4.25
N SER A 69 8.51 -7.14 -4.32
CA SER A 69 8.99 -6.35 -3.17
C SER A 69 7.92 -6.17 -2.08
N LEU A 70 6.65 -6.28 -2.45
CA LEU A 70 5.51 -6.10 -1.55
C LEU A 70 4.77 -7.40 -1.25
N SER A 71 5.15 -8.53 -1.81
CA SER A 71 4.53 -9.81 -1.48
C SER A 71 5.02 -10.32 -0.12
N PRO A 72 4.16 -10.86 0.75
CA PRO A 72 2.69 -10.99 0.65
C PRO A 72 1.90 -9.82 1.29
N LEU A 73 2.54 -8.67 1.52
CA LEU A 73 1.97 -7.50 2.22
C LEU A 73 0.88 -6.78 1.43
N ILE A 74 1.13 -6.47 0.15
CA ILE A 74 0.16 -5.85 -0.76
C ILE A 74 0.18 -6.66 -2.07
N PRO A 75 -0.94 -7.30 -2.44
CA PRO A 75 -1.03 -8.04 -3.68
C PRO A 75 -1.12 -7.13 -4.92
N PHE A 76 -0.52 -7.63 -6.00
CA PHE A 76 -0.59 -7.04 -7.33
C PHE A 76 -1.26 -8.04 -8.25
N TYR A 77 -2.18 -7.54 -9.06
CA TYR A 77 -2.99 -8.32 -9.98
C TYR A 77 -2.91 -7.77 -11.39
N ALA A 78 -3.24 -8.62 -12.37
CA ALA A 78 -3.46 -8.20 -13.74
C ALA A 78 -4.79 -8.76 -14.26
N VAL A 79 -5.50 -7.98 -15.07
CA VAL A 79 -6.73 -8.36 -15.74
C VAL A 79 -6.53 -8.13 -17.23
N ASP A 80 -6.65 -9.20 -18.02
CA ASP A 80 -6.64 -9.11 -19.48
C ASP A 80 -8.01 -8.68 -19.98
N CYS A 81 -8.12 -7.46 -20.49
CA CYS A 81 -9.37 -6.90 -21.00
C CYS A 81 -9.69 -7.32 -22.44
N ASP A 82 -8.75 -7.98 -23.13
CA ASP A 82 -9.00 -8.55 -24.47
C ASP A 82 -9.81 -9.86 -24.36
N ASP A 83 -9.64 -10.60 -23.26
CA ASP A 83 -10.43 -11.78 -22.93
C ASP A 83 -11.92 -11.41 -22.79
N GLN A 84 -12.77 -12.13 -23.54
CA GLN A 84 -14.23 -11.97 -23.52
C GLN A 84 -14.82 -12.06 -22.11
N LYS A 85 -14.25 -12.90 -21.23
CA LYS A 85 -14.71 -13.06 -19.84
C LYS A 85 -14.53 -11.80 -19.00
N ASN A 86 -13.62 -10.92 -19.40
CA ASN A 86 -13.22 -9.74 -18.64
C ASN A 86 -13.75 -8.43 -19.22
N LYS A 87 -14.31 -8.44 -20.43
CA LYS A 87 -14.84 -7.22 -21.07
C LYS A 87 -15.85 -6.47 -20.22
N GLY A 88 -16.76 -7.21 -19.57
CA GLY A 88 -17.74 -6.62 -18.65
C GLY A 88 -17.08 -5.95 -17.44
N LEU A 89 -16.07 -6.60 -16.85
CA LEU A 89 -15.29 -6.06 -15.74
C LEU A 89 -14.51 -4.79 -16.15
N CYS A 90 -13.85 -4.82 -17.31
CA CYS A 90 -13.11 -3.66 -17.80
C CYS A 90 -14.02 -2.49 -18.17
N ALA A 91 -15.23 -2.75 -18.67
CA ALA A 91 -16.25 -1.73 -18.87
C ALA A 91 -16.76 -1.16 -17.54
N GLU A 92 -17.01 -2.00 -16.52
CA GLU A 92 -17.44 -1.58 -15.18
C GLU A 92 -16.42 -0.62 -14.55
N TYR A 93 -15.13 -0.91 -14.69
CA TYR A 93 -14.03 -0.05 -14.21
C TYR A 93 -13.62 1.06 -15.19
N GLN A 94 -14.40 1.28 -16.26
CA GLN A 94 -14.19 2.36 -17.23
C GLN A 94 -12.79 2.39 -17.85
N ILE A 95 -12.26 1.21 -18.21
CA ILE A 95 -10.94 1.11 -18.83
C ILE A 95 -11.03 1.56 -20.29
N GLN A 96 -10.41 2.70 -20.59
CA GLN A 96 -10.43 3.32 -21.92
C GLN A 96 -9.13 3.09 -22.72
N GLY A 97 -8.08 2.60 -22.07
CA GLY A 97 -6.79 2.38 -22.72
C GLY A 97 -5.86 1.51 -21.86
N PHE A 98 -4.78 1.03 -22.48
CA PHE A 98 -3.88 0.08 -21.84
C PHE A 98 -2.41 0.55 -21.84
N PRO A 99 -1.64 0.22 -20.77
CA PRO A 99 -2.15 -0.33 -19.51
C PRO A 99 -2.82 0.77 -18.68
N THR A 100 -3.86 0.39 -17.91
CA THR A 100 -4.45 1.23 -16.86
C THR A 100 -4.23 0.56 -15.52
N ILE A 101 -3.59 1.25 -14.58
CA ILE A 101 -3.35 0.72 -13.24
C ILE A 101 -4.35 1.37 -12.29
N LYS A 102 -5.10 0.56 -11.54
CA LYS A 102 -5.99 1.03 -10.49
C LYS A 102 -5.54 0.50 -9.12
N ALA A 103 -5.58 1.38 -8.14
CA ALA A 103 -5.40 1.05 -6.74
C ALA A 103 -6.73 0.86 -6.03
N PHE A 104 -6.76 -0.13 -5.16
CA PHE A 104 -7.90 -0.48 -4.32
C PHE A 104 -7.44 -0.34 -2.87
N PRO A 105 -7.66 0.80 -2.19
CA PRO A 105 -7.15 1.01 -0.82
C PRO A 105 -7.76 0.05 0.21
N ARG A 106 -9.00 -0.35 -0.04
CA ARG A 106 -9.71 -1.42 0.67
C ARG A 106 -10.41 -2.23 -0.40
N ALA A 107 -9.83 -3.36 -0.80
CA ALA A 107 -10.46 -4.26 -1.76
C ALA A 107 -11.97 -4.40 -1.47
N GLY A 108 -12.81 -4.13 -2.48
CA GLY A 108 -14.28 -4.30 -2.43
C GLY A 108 -15.08 -3.36 -1.51
N LYS A 109 -14.44 -2.50 -0.71
CA LYS A 109 -15.11 -1.54 0.19
C LYS A 109 -14.68 -0.08 -0.02
N GLY A 110 -13.59 0.16 -0.74
CA GLY A 110 -13.10 1.50 -1.11
C GLY A 110 -13.26 1.76 -2.60
N ALA A 111 -13.36 3.02 -2.97
CA ALA A 111 -13.32 3.42 -4.37
C ALA A 111 -11.98 3.07 -5.00
N ALA A 112 -12.02 2.48 -6.19
CA ALA A 112 -10.83 2.27 -7.00
C ALA A 112 -10.31 3.63 -7.47
N ARG A 113 -8.99 3.81 -7.47
CA ARG A 113 -8.37 5.06 -7.91
C ARG A 113 -7.39 4.78 -9.03
N ASP A 114 -7.41 5.62 -10.05
CA ASP A 114 -6.41 5.54 -11.11
C ASP A 114 -5.03 5.91 -10.56
N TYR A 115 -4.04 5.09 -10.90
CA TYR A 115 -2.65 5.42 -10.67
C TYR A 115 -2.09 6.17 -11.88
N GLN A 116 -1.78 7.45 -11.67
CA GLN A 116 -1.24 8.36 -12.68
C GLN A 116 0.26 8.66 -12.47
N GLY A 117 0.91 7.97 -11.52
CA GLY A 117 2.33 8.13 -11.27
C GLY A 117 3.22 7.38 -12.26
N GLU A 118 4.54 7.48 -12.05
CA GLU A 118 5.52 6.81 -12.90
C GLU A 118 5.34 5.29 -12.89
N ARG A 119 5.48 4.67 -14.06
CA ARG A 119 5.35 3.22 -14.26
C ARG A 119 6.66 2.47 -13.99
N LYS A 120 7.36 2.90 -12.94
CA LYS A 120 8.64 2.36 -12.47
C LYS A 120 8.48 1.70 -11.11
N LYS A 121 9.29 0.68 -10.82
CA LYS A 121 9.23 -0.12 -9.59
C LYS A 121 9.11 0.73 -8.33
N GLY A 122 9.99 1.73 -8.17
CA GLY A 122 10.05 2.57 -6.96
C GLY A 122 8.74 3.33 -6.72
N ALA A 123 8.25 4.03 -7.74
CA ALA A 123 7.01 4.81 -7.65
C ALA A 123 5.78 3.91 -7.39
N LEU A 124 5.72 2.74 -8.03
CA LEU A 124 4.67 1.75 -7.78
C LEU A 124 4.68 1.25 -6.32
N ILE A 125 5.86 0.96 -5.78
CA ILE A 125 6.01 0.51 -4.39
C ILE A 125 5.55 1.59 -3.42
N GLU A 126 6.03 2.82 -3.58
CA GLU A 126 5.71 3.92 -2.66
C GLU A 126 4.23 4.27 -2.72
N TYR A 127 3.64 4.29 -3.92
CA TYR A 127 2.20 4.50 -4.06
C TYR A 127 1.40 3.37 -3.40
N ALA A 128 1.75 2.10 -3.64
CA ALA A 128 1.08 0.97 -3.03
C ALA A 128 1.16 1.02 -1.49
N LYS A 129 2.33 1.35 -0.92
CA LYS A 129 2.48 1.55 0.53
C LYS A 129 1.58 2.65 1.07
N SER A 130 1.40 3.74 0.33
CA SER A 130 0.54 4.86 0.72
C SER A 130 -0.95 4.49 0.83
N LEU A 131 -1.37 3.37 0.21
CA LEU A 131 -2.73 2.86 0.33
C LEU A 131 -3.04 2.29 1.71
N VAL A 132 -2.01 1.93 2.49
CA VAL A 132 -2.15 1.35 3.82
C VAL A 132 -2.17 2.46 4.86
N PRO A 133 -3.33 2.79 5.45
CA PRO A 133 -3.40 3.81 6.50
C PRO A 133 -2.69 3.34 7.77
N ASP A 134 -2.12 4.29 8.51
CA ASP A 134 -1.53 4.02 9.81
C ASP A 134 -2.65 3.79 10.84
N ARG A 135 -2.77 2.55 11.33
CA ARG A 135 -3.77 2.14 12.32
C ARG A 135 -3.14 1.68 13.63
N VAL A 136 -1.82 1.82 13.76
CA VAL A 136 -1.06 1.34 14.92
C VAL A 136 -1.01 2.44 15.97
N LYS A 137 -1.33 2.09 17.22
CA LYS A 137 -1.14 3.02 18.34
C LYS A 137 0.34 3.08 18.70
N LYS A 138 0.98 4.25 18.53
CA LYS A 138 2.35 4.46 19.02
C LYS A 138 2.33 4.81 20.50
N LEU A 139 2.99 3.98 21.31
CA LEU A 139 3.23 4.23 22.73
C LEU A 139 4.60 4.89 22.89
N LYS A 140 4.72 5.79 23.87
CA LYS A 140 5.96 6.53 24.17
C LYS A 140 6.36 6.27 25.62
N LEU A 141 7.52 5.66 25.81
CA LEU A 141 8.16 5.55 27.11
C LEU A 141 8.81 6.87 27.49
N ASP A 142 8.83 7.17 28.79
CA ASP A 142 9.63 8.27 29.32
C ASP A 142 11.11 7.93 29.19
N SER A 143 11.92 8.92 28.81
CA SER A 143 13.38 8.77 28.74
C SER A 143 14.01 8.48 30.11
N LYS A 144 13.31 8.80 31.20
CA LYS A 144 13.74 8.52 32.58
C LYS A 144 13.19 7.21 33.17
N GLY A 145 12.36 6.48 32.41
CA GLY A 145 11.61 5.33 32.90
C GLY A 145 10.51 5.70 33.91
N GLY A 146 9.73 4.70 34.34
CA GLY A 146 8.75 4.83 35.42
C GLY A 146 7.31 5.11 34.97
N ASN A 147 7.03 5.08 33.67
CA ASN A 147 5.68 5.23 33.12
C ASN A 147 5.15 3.97 32.41
N GLU A 148 5.88 2.85 32.49
CA GLU A 148 5.59 1.58 31.81
C GLU A 148 4.17 1.09 32.12
N ASP A 149 3.83 1.00 33.40
CA ASP A 149 2.53 0.52 33.87
C ASP A 149 1.39 1.39 33.33
N LYS A 150 1.57 2.70 33.42
CA LYS A 150 0.58 3.68 32.98
C LYS A 150 0.35 3.60 31.48
N ILE A 151 1.39 3.45 30.65
CA ILE A 151 1.21 3.37 29.20
C ILE A 151 0.55 2.06 28.77
N ILE A 152 0.84 0.95 29.44
CA ILE A 152 0.19 -0.34 29.16
C ILE A 152 -1.28 -0.27 29.57
N GLN A 153 -1.58 0.22 30.77
CA GLN A 153 -2.95 0.40 31.23
C GLN A 153 -3.75 1.29 30.26
N THR A 154 -3.19 2.46 29.88
CA THR A 154 -3.84 3.37 28.92
C THR A 154 -4.09 2.70 27.57
N PHE A 155 -3.17 1.85 27.12
CA PHE A 155 -3.32 1.12 25.86
C PHE A 155 -4.43 0.08 25.92
N LEU A 156 -4.54 -0.68 27.03
CA LEU A 156 -5.57 -1.69 27.25
C LEU A 156 -6.97 -1.07 27.42
N GLU A 157 -7.05 0.12 28.02
CA GLU A 157 -8.31 0.85 28.25
C GLU A 157 -8.86 1.54 26.99
N GLU A 158 -8.05 1.75 25.94
CA GLU A 158 -8.49 2.50 24.74
C GLU A 158 -9.55 1.75 23.94
N LYS A 159 -9.46 0.41 23.85
CA LYS A 159 -10.39 -0.46 23.11
C LYS A 159 -10.62 -1.79 23.83
N PRO A 160 -11.24 -1.78 25.01
CA PRO A 160 -11.31 -2.95 25.89
C PRO A 160 -12.01 -4.15 25.24
N THR A 161 -12.94 -3.94 24.32
CA THR A 161 -13.66 -5.04 23.64
C THR A 161 -12.83 -5.79 22.59
N LEU A 162 -11.60 -5.34 22.29
CA LEU A 162 -10.72 -5.96 21.31
C LEU A 162 -9.50 -6.57 22.01
N PRO A 163 -8.99 -7.71 21.53
CA PRO A 163 -7.66 -8.17 21.93
C PRO A 163 -6.60 -7.12 21.58
N HIS A 164 -5.64 -6.94 22.48
CA HIS A 164 -4.56 -5.97 22.35
C HIS A 164 -3.28 -6.68 21.97
N VAL A 165 -2.54 -6.15 21.00
CA VAL A 165 -1.25 -6.71 20.59
C VAL A 165 -0.23 -5.61 20.48
N LEU A 166 0.91 -5.77 21.12
CA LEU A 166 1.96 -4.78 21.18
C LEU A 166 3.25 -5.32 20.54
N LEU A 167 3.74 -4.59 19.53
CA LEU A 167 5.08 -4.78 18.99
C LEU A 167 6.07 -3.93 19.79
N ILE A 168 7.01 -4.58 20.45
CA ILE A 168 8.08 -3.95 21.22
C ILE A 168 9.38 -4.09 20.43
N HIS A 169 9.95 -2.96 20.03
CA HIS A 169 11.16 -2.95 19.22
C HIS A 169 12.29 -2.20 19.94
N PRO A 170 13.52 -2.74 19.99
CA PRO A 170 14.63 -2.14 20.73
C PRO A 170 15.11 -0.79 20.17
N SER A 171 15.20 -0.69 18.83
CA SER A 171 15.87 0.44 18.17
C SER A 171 15.07 1.16 17.08
N ALA A 172 14.00 0.59 16.53
CA ALA A 172 13.30 1.15 15.38
C ALA A 172 12.64 2.49 15.73
N PRO A 173 12.95 3.59 15.00
CA PRO A 173 12.37 4.91 15.26
C PRO A 173 10.91 5.02 14.77
N SER A 174 10.54 4.19 13.79
CA SER A 174 9.26 4.19 13.12
C SER A 174 8.63 2.80 13.14
N ILE A 175 7.30 2.77 13.01
CA ILE A 175 6.52 1.53 12.97
C ILE A 175 6.89 0.79 11.67
N PRO A 176 7.36 -0.48 11.73
CA PRO A 176 7.66 -1.27 10.55
C PRO A 176 6.45 -1.39 9.63
N PHE A 177 6.66 -1.29 8.32
CA PHE A 177 5.56 -1.32 7.34
C PHE A 177 4.73 -2.62 7.43
N LEU A 178 5.37 -3.76 7.66
CA LEU A 178 4.71 -5.04 7.91
C LEU A 178 3.67 -4.93 9.04
N TRP A 179 4.01 -4.24 10.13
CA TRP A 179 3.11 -4.07 11.28
C TRP A 179 1.91 -3.18 10.92
N LYS A 180 2.13 -2.13 10.12
CA LYS A 180 1.04 -1.30 9.58
C LYS A 180 0.06 -2.11 8.72
N VAL A 181 0.59 -3.02 7.89
CA VAL A 181 -0.23 -3.90 7.05
C VAL A 181 -1.07 -4.84 7.91
N LEU A 182 -0.49 -5.46 8.95
CA LEU A 182 -1.23 -6.31 9.89
C LEU A 182 -2.34 -5.53 10.61
N ALA A 183 -2.04 -4.33 11.13
CA ALA A 183 -3.02 -3.47 11.79
C ALA A 183 -4.14 -3.03 10.85
N HIS A 184 -3.84 -2.84 9.57
CA HIS A 184 -4.85 -2.58 8.56
C HIS A 184 -5.74 -3.81 8.29
N ARG A 185 -5.12 -4.99 8.10
CA ARG A 185 -5.80 -6.26 7.79
C ARG A 185 -6.69 -6.76 8.94
N LEU A 186 -6.32 -6.49 10.18
CA LEU A 186 -7.06 -6.87 11.38
C LEU A 186 -7.82 -5.68 12.01
N SER A 187 -8.02 -4.61 11.23
CA SER A 187 -8.73 -3.41 11.68
C SER A 187 -10.15 -3.77 12.17
N GLY A 188 -10.46 -3.37 13.41
CA GLY A 188 -11.76 -3.66 14.02
C GLY A 188 -11.88 -5.07 14.62
N LYS A 189 -10.84 -5.89 14.49
CA LYS A 189 -10.75 -7.21 15.15
C LYS A 189 -9.73 -7.20 16.29
N MET A 190 -8.65 -6.44 16.16
CA MET A 190 -7.62 -6.29 17.19
C MET A 190 -7.17 -4.83 17.32
N HIS A 191 -6.66 -4.47 18.50
CA HIS A 191 -5.98 -3.21 18.73
C HIS A 191 -4.46 -3.41 18.72
N LEU A 192 -3.80 -2.98 17.64
CA LEU A 192 -2.35 -3.10 17.50
C LEU A 192 -1.63 -1.84 17.99
N GLY A 193 -0.63 -2.03 18.83
CA GLY A 193 0.27 -1.02 19.36
C GLY A 193 1.71 -1.23 18.89
N PHE A 194 2.52 -0.19 19.00
CA PHE A 194 3.96 -0.21 18.79
C PHE A 194 4.64 0.65 19.83
N VAL A 195 5.71 0.12 20.40
CA VAL A 195 6.56 0.85 21.35
C VAL A 195 8.02 0.59 21.02
N ARG A 196 8.82 1.65 21.14
CA ARG A 196 10.27 1.53 21.11
C ARG A 196 10.75 1.45 22.54
N ASP A 197 11.24 0.30 22.95
CA ASP A 197 11.80 0.06 24.29
C ASP A 197 13.31 0.03 24.17
N THR A 198 13.95 1.17 24.44
CA THR A 198 15.41 1.34 24.25
C THR A 198 16.22 0.56 25.29
N THR A 199 17.53 0.79 25.37
CA THR A 199 18.54 0.01 26.13
C THR A 199 18.26 -0.28 27.60
N SER A 200 17.28 0.37 28.23
CA SER A 200 16.82 0.06 29.58
C SER A 200 15.94 -1.19 29.66
N HIS A 201 15.36 -1.65 28.53
CA HIS A 201 14.43 -2.78 28.45
C HIS A 201 13.35 -2.72 29.54
N SER A 202 12.93 -1.50 29.90
CA SER A 202 12.18 -1.26 31.12
C SER A 202 10.75 -1.74 30.97
N LEU A 203 10.19 -1.64 29.75
CA LEU A 203 8.86 -2.15 29.47
C LEU A 203 8.83 -3.67 29.50
N ILE A 204 9.73 -4.35 28.78
CA ILE A 204 9.79 -5.82 28.76
C ILE A 204 10.02 -6.36 30.18
N SER A 205 10.90 -5.72 30.96
CA SER A 205 11.12 -6.06 32.38
C SER A 205 9.84 -5.88 33.21
N SER A 206 9.10 -4.79 33.00
CA SER A 206 7.84 -4.52 33.71
C SER A 206 6.71 -5.49 33.36
N LEU A 207 6.83 -6.21 32.24
CA LEU A 207 5.88 -7.23 31.78
C LEU A 207 6.23 -8.64 32.30
N GLY A 208 7.37 -8.80 32.97
CA GLY A 208 7.80 -10.10 33.51
C GLY A 208 8.27 -11.09 32.43
N ILE A 209 8.57 -10.61 31.22
CA ILE A 209 9.05 -11.43 30.09
C ILE A 209 10.56 -11.73 30.19
N TYR A 210 11.28 -11.00 31.04
CA TYR A 210 12.74 -10.99 31.08
C TYR A 210 13.34 -11.67 32.31
N ASP A 211 14.47 -12.36 32.12
CA ASP A 211 15.49 -12.66 33.15
C ASP A 211 16.82 -12.00 32.75
N SER A 212 17.50 -11.39 33.72
CA SER A 212 18.79 -10.70 33.63
C SER A 212 19.91 -11.45 32.90
N ALA A 213 19.81 -12.78 32.79
CA ALA A 213 20.75 -13.66 32.11
C ALA A 213 20.48 -13.85 30.60
N ASP A 214 19.38 -13.32 30.05
CA ASP A 214 18.99 -13.57 28.66
C ASP A 214 19.81 -12.74 27.65
N THR A 215 20.54 -13.46 26.79
CA THR A 215 21.34 -12.89 25.68
C THR A 215 20.50 -12.28 24.55
N THR A 216 19.19 -12.48 24.54
CA THR A 216 18.26 -12.02 23.49
C THR A 216 17.60 -10.67 23.81
N LYS A 217 18.10 -9.92 24.80
CA LYS A 217 17.60 -8.61 25.23
C LYS A 217 17.31 -7.63 24.07
N ASP A 218 18.09 -7.66 23.00
CA ASP A 218 17.94 -6.74 21.87
C ASP A 218 17.08 -7.32 20.72
N ALA A 219 16.25 -8.32 20.99
CA ALA A 219 15.34 -8.86 19.99
C ALA A 219 13.96 -8.18 20.03
N THR A 220 13.33 -8.11 18.86
CA THR A 220 11.96 -7.59 18.74
C THR A 220 10.99 -8.59 19.33
N ARG A 221 10.01 -8.09 20.08
CA ARG A 221 9.01 -8.90 20.79
C ARG A 221 7.61 -8.53 20.35
N VAL A 222 6.73 -9.52 20.30
CA VAL A 222 5.30 -9.31 20.08
C VAL A 222 4.56 -9.99 21.21
N VAL A 223 3.68 -9.24 21.84
CA VAL A 223 2.95 -9.69 23.02
C VAL A 223 1.46 -9.38 22.85
N SER A 224 0.58 -10.22 23.36
CA SER A 224 -0.88 -10.05 23.27
C SER A 224 -1.60 -10.25 24.59
N TRP A 225 -2.67 -9.47 24.77
CA TRP A 225 -3.67 -9.64 25.81
C TRP A 225 -5.02 -9.98 25.17
N PRO A 226 -5.83 -10.86 25.81
CA PRO A 226 -7.18 -11.10 25.36
C PRO A 226 -8.06 -9.85 25.52
N ALA A 227 -9.26 -9.89 24.93
CA ALA A 227 -10.23 -8.82 25.12
C ALA A 227 -10.60 -8.69 26.61
N GLU A 228 -11.02 -7.48 26.99
CA GLU A 228 -11.51 -7.10 28.33
C GLU A 228 -10.46 -7.16 29.44
N THR A 229 -9.20 -7.43 29.10
CA THR A 229 -8.09 -7.37 30.06
C THR A 229 -7.70 -5.92 30.31
N THR A 230 -7.62 -5.55 31.59
CA THR A 230 -7.23 -4.21 32.05
C THR A 230 -5.91 -4.21 32.84
N SER A 231 -5.36 -5.39 33.14
CA SER A 231 -4.10 -5.57 33.85
C SER A 231 -3.01 -6.15 32.94
N LYS A 232 -1.78 -6.21 33.43
CA LYS A 232 -0.66 -6.83 32.70
C LYS A 232 -0.73 -8.35 32.67
N GLU A 233 -1.61 -8.96 33.46
CA GLU A 233 -1.73 -10.41 33.61
C GLU A 233 -2.36 -11.05 32.35
N GLY A 234 -2.19 -12.36 32.19
CA GLY A 234 -2.74 -13.09 31.04
C GLY A 234 -2.05 -12.78 29.70
N LEU A 235 -0.85 -12.19 29.76
CA LEU A 235 -0.03 -11.89 28.60
C LEU A 235 0.47 -13.17 27.92
N THR A 236 0.40 -13.19 26.59
CA THR A 236 1.02 -14.23 25.76
C THR A 236 2.09 -13.61 24.87
N GLU A 237 3.28 -14.22 24.84
CA GLU A 237 4.37 -13.83 23.94
C GLU A 237 4.33 -14.65 22.64
N TYR A 238 4.69 -14.00 21.53
CA TYR A 238 4.90 -14.65 20.25
C TYR A 238 6.38 -15.07 20.09
N GLU A 239 6.61 -16.38 19.98
CA GLU A 239 7.95 -16.96 19.83
C GLU A 239 8.30 -17.32 18.37
N GLY A 240 7.41 -17.03 17.42
CA GLY A 240 7.57 -17.43 16.02
C GLY A 240 8.44 -16.49 15.18
N ALA A 241 8.54 -16.80 13.90
CA ALA A 241 9.31 -15.97 12.96
C ALA A 241 8.65 -14.60 12.74
N MET A 242 9.45 -13.53 12.77
CA MET A 242 9.01 -12.15 12.45
C MET A 242 8.74 -11.93 10.95
N LYS A 243 7.88 -12.78 10.37
CA LYS A 243 7.45 -12.77 8.97
C LYS A 243 5.92 -12.62 8.92
N PHE A 244 5.44 -12.02 7.84
CA PHE A 244 4.03 -11.63 7.74
C PHE A 244 3.05 -12.79 7.93
N ASN A 245 3.24 -13.91 7.24
CA ASN A 245 2.31 -15.05 7.33
C ASN A 245 2.32 -15.67 8.73
N ALA A 246 3.50 -15.90 9.32
CA ALA A 246 3.62 -16.50 10.64
C ALA A 246 2.99 -15.61 11.73
N LEU A 247 3.18 -14.29 11.65
CA LEU A 247 2.52 -13.33 12.53
C LEU A 247 1.01 -13.31 12.30
N LEU A 248 0.55 -13.28 11.05
CA LEU A 248 -0.87 -13.23 10.74
C LEU A 248 -1.60 -14.48 11.23
N GLU A 249 -1.05 -15.66 11.02
CA GLU A 249 -1.61 -16.93 11.47
C GLU A 249 -1.74 -16.96 13.00
N TRP A 250 -0.69 -16.54 13.72
CA TRP A 250 -0.75 -16.44 15.17
C TRP A 250 -1.77 -15.40 15.65
N LEU A 251 -1.83 -14.22 15.02
CA LEU A 251 -2.83 -13.20 15.36
C LEU A 251 -4.27 -13.66 15.10
N GLN A 252 -4.48 -14.44 14.04
CA GLN A 252 -5.78 -15.05 13.76
C GLN A 252 -6.13 -16.13 14.78
N PHE A 253 -5.15 -16.92 15.22
CA PHE A 253 -5.33 -17.86 16.33
C PHE A 253 -5.77 -17.14 17.61
N GLN A 254 -5.16 -16.00 17.95
CA GLN A 254 -5.58 -15.17 19.09
C GLN A 254 -7.02 -14.64 18.98
N LEU A 255 -7.59 -14.59 17.76
CA LEU A 255 -8.98 -14.16 17.53
C LEU A 255 -9.99 -15.29 17.64
N THR A 256 -9.64 -16.51 17.23
CA THR A 256 -10.58 -17.63 17.10
C THR A 256 -10.43 -18.68 18.19
N GLY A 257 -9.27 -18.76 18.85
CA GLY A 257 -8.96 -19.82 19.82
C GLY A 257 -8.81 -21.22 19.20
N GLU A 258 -8.88 -21.35 17.88
CA GLU A 258 -8.82 -22.64 17.17
C GLU A 258 -7.40 -22.90 16.64
N THR A 259 -6.73 -23.90 17.22
CA THR A 259 -5.45 -24.39 16.70
C THR A 259 -5.69 -25.08 15.35
N SER A 260 -5.07 -24.58 14.29
CA SER A 260 -4.88 -25.39 13.09
C SER A 260 -3.85 -26.47 13.44
N THR A 261 -4.31 -27.65 13.85
CA THR A 261 -3.45 -28.80 14.09
C THR A 261 -2.78 -29.23 12.79
N THR A 262 -1.49 -28.93 12.64
CA THR A 262 -0.55 -29.78 11.89
C THR A 262 0.72 -29.90 12.71
N ASN A 263 0.72 -30.84 13.66
CA ASN A 263 1.94 -31.48 14.11
C ASN A 263 2.29 -32.58 13.10
N ASP A 264 3.41 -32.42 12.40
CA ASP A 264 4.36 -33.52 12.17
C ASP A 264 5.66 -32.95 11.62
N SER A 265 6.68 -32.95 12.47
CA SER A 265 8.08 -32.82 12.08
C SER A 265 8.56 -34.17 11.57
N GLU A 266 8.19 -34.51 10.34
CA GLU A 266 8.91 -35.50 9.54
C GLU A 266 8.99 -34.98 8.10
N LYS A 267 10.13 -35.17 7.43
CA LYS A 267 10.45 -34.61 6.11
C LYS A 267 9.30 -34.77 5.10
N VAL A 268 8.53 -33.71 4.86
CA VAL A 268 7.51 -33.67 3.80
C VAL A 268 7.75 -32.46 2.92
N LYS A 269 7.96 -32.73 1.62
CA LYS A 269 8.01 -31.76 0.53
C LYS A 269 6.80 -30.83 0.64
N GLN A 270 7.06 -29.52 0.58
CA GLN A 270 6.06 -28.45 0.57
C GLN A 270 4.82 -28.85 -0.23
N LYS A 271 3.69 -29.00 0.47
CA LYS A 271 2.37 -29.14 -0.14
C LYS A 271 1.78 -27.73 -0.24
N PRO A 272 1.53 -27.20 -1.45
CA PRO A 272 0.98 -25.86 -1.62
C PRO A 272 -0.43 -25.76 -1.03
N ILE A 273 -0.74 -24.55 -0.57
CA ILE A 273 -2.08 -24.08 -0.21
C ILE A 273 -3.07 -24.52 -1.30
N LYS A 274 -4.17 -25.17 -0.91
CA LYS A 274 -5.23 -25.65 -1.81
C LYS A 274 -5.87 -24.47 -2.55
N ILE A 275 -5.42 -24.26 -3.78
CA ILE A 275 -6.15 -23.61 -4.85
C ILE A 275 -7.16 -24.66 -5.36
N PRO A 276 -8.46 -24.37 -5.50
CA PRO A 276 -9.40 -25.34 -6.05
C PRO A 276 -9.00 -25.71 -7.48
N GLU A 277 -8.85 -27.02 -7.73
CA GLU A 277 -8.51 -27.58 -9.04
C GLU A 277 -9.59 -27.28 -10.10
N PRO A 278 -9.20 -27.22 -11.39
CA PRO A 278 -10.11 -26.90 -12.48
C PRO A 278 -11.09 -28.05 -12.70
N ILE A 279 -12.39 -27.75 -12.54
CA ILE A 279 -13.47 -28.62 -13.02
C ILE A 279 -13.38 -28.74 -14.54
N THR A 280 -13.02 -29.94 -14.99
CA THR A 280 -13.11 -30.40 -16.37
C THR A 280 -14.56 -30.66 -16.77
N SER A 281 -14.97 -30.03 -17.87
CA SER A 281 -16.02 -30.39 -18.82
C SER A 281 -17.24 -31.21 -18.36
N ALA A 282 -18.43 -30.61 -18.47
CA ALA A 282 -19.62 -31.29 -18.99
C ALA A 282 -20.56 -30.25 -19.64
N TYR A 283 -21.18 -30.69 -20.72
CA TYR A 283 -21.83 -29.94 -21.80
C TYR A 283 -23.17 -29.27 -21.45
N ASP A 284 -23.52 -28.31 -22.32
CA ASP A 284 -24.83 -27.91 -22.83
C ASP A 284 -26.01 -27.81 -21.85
N THR A 285 -26.50 -26.59 -21.65
CA THR A 285 -27.91 -26.20 -21.93
C THR A 285 -28.00 -24.66 -21.92
N GLU A 286 -28.45 -24.06 -23.03
CA GLU A 286 -28.86 -22.66 -23.14
C GLU A 286 -30.01 -22.33 -22.17
N PRO A 287 -30.01 -21.17 -21.48
CA PRO A 287 -31.24 -20.60 -20.96
C PRO A 287 -31.74 -19.42 -21.81
N GLU A 288 -33.00 -19.54 -22.18
CA GLU A 288 -33.89 -18.57 -22.84
C GLU A 288 -33.95 -17.17 -22.17
N PRO A 289 -34.46 -16.14 -22.88
CA PRO A 289 -34.17 -14.74 -22.62
C PRO A 289 -35.27 -14.03 -21.82
N THR A 290 -35.18 -13.95 -20.48
CA THR A 290 -36.18 -13.18 -19.69
C THR A 290 -35.69 -12.29 -18.55
N GLU A 291 -34.39 -12.00 -18.42
CA GLU A 291 -33.90 -11.23 -17.25
C GLU A 291 -33.03 -9.99 -17.56
N LYS A 292 -33.42 -9.18 -18.56
CA LYS A 292 -32.70 -7.94 -18.93
C LYS A 292 -33.11 -6.68 -18.16
N ARG A 293 -34.13 -6.73 -17.29
CA ARG A 293 -34.71 -5.52 -16.65
C ARG A 293 -34.30 -5.30 -15.19
N SER A 294 -33.93 -6.34 -14.43
CA SER A 294 -33.51 -6.25 -13.01
C SER A 294 -32.03 -5.89 -12.83
N VAL A 295 -31.16 -6.36 -13.72
CA VAL A 295 -29.69 -6.16 -13.64
C VAL A 295 -29.30 -4.69 -13.82
N LYS A 296 -30.06 -3.93 -14.62
CA LYS A 296 -29.77 -2.52 -14.92
C LYS A 296 -30.01 -1.60 -13.72
N SER A 297 -31.00 -1.92 -12.86
CA SER A 297 -31.28 -1.16 -11.63
C SER A 297 -30.25 -1.43 -10.54
N GLU A 298 -29.73 -2.66 -10.44
CA GLU A 298 -28.69 -3.00 -9.46
C GLU A 298 -27.33 -2.41 -9.84
N ALA A 299 -26.98 -2.40 -11.12
CA ALA A 299 -25.77 -1.75 -11.64
C ALA A 299 -25.80 -0.22 -11.40
N ALA A 300 -26.94 0.42 -11.60
CA ALA A 300 -27.11 1.85 -11.32
C ALA A 300 -26.99 2.18 -9.82
N ALA A 301 -27.57 1.34 -8.94
CA ALA A 301 -27.45 1.50 -7.50
C ALA A 301 -26.02 1.31 -6.98
N ARG A 302 -25.24 0.39 -7.59
CA ARG A 302 -23.81 0.21 -7.29
C ARG A 302 -22.97 1.41 -7.71
N ARG A 303 -23.24 1.97 -8.90
CA ARG A 303 -22.56 3.17 -9.39
C ARG A 303 -22.79 4.37 -8.48
N ALA A 304 -24.03 4.62 -8.06
CA ALA A 304 -24.34 5.70 -7.12
C ALA A 304 -23.64 5.54 -5.76
N LYS A 305 -23.49 4.31 -5.27
CA LYS A 305 -22.74 4.03 -4.03
C LYS A 305 -21.24 4.25 -4.17
N LEU A 306 -20.68 3.97 -5.35
CA LEU A 306 -19.27 4.22 -5.66
C LEU A 306 -19.00 5.72 -5.73
N ASP A 307 -19.81 6.47 -6.47
CA ASP A 307 -19.69 7.92 -6.64
C ASP A 307 -19.78 8.67 -5.30
N GLU A 308 -20.70 8.25 -4.42
CA GLU A 308 -20.84 8.81 -3.07
C GLU A 308 -19.64 8.48 -2.15
N ALA A 309 -19.06 7.27 -2.29
CA ALA A 309 -17.85 6.89 -1.56
C ALA A 309 -16.63 7.72 -2.01
N GLU A 310 -16.52 8.00 -3.31
CA GLU A 310 -15.48 8.87 -3.88
C GLU A 310 -15.58 10.30 -3.39
N ARG A 311 -16.80 10.85 -3.35
CA ARG A 311 -17.05 12.20 -2.84
C ARG A 311 -16.61 12.34 -1.39
N ARG A 312 -16.99 11.39 -0.52
CA ARG A 312 -16.62 11.41 0.92
C ARG A 312 -15.11 11.29 1.16
N ASP A 313 -14.42 10.52 0.33
CA ASP A 313 -12.96 10.38 0.43
C ASP A 313 -12.22 11.64 -0.04
N ARG A 314 -12.70 12.28 -1.12
CA ARG A 314 -12.19 13.59 -1.57
C ARG A 314 -12.34 14.65 -0.48
N GLU A 315 -13.52 14.77 0.10
CA GLU A 315 -13.78 15.71 1.20
C GLU A 315 -12.88 15.45 2.42
N ARG A 316 -12.61 14.18 2.76
CA ARG A 316 -11.70 13.84 3.86
C ARG A 316 -10.26 14.27 3.57
N ARG A 317 -9.81 14.14 2.32
CA ARG A 317 -8.47 14.55 1.88
C ARG A 317 -8.33 16.07 1.85
N GLU A 318 -9.33 16.77 1.33
CA GLU A 318 -9.36 18.23 1.32
C GLU A 318 -9.37 18.79 2.76
N ARG A 319 -10.16 18.20 3.67
CA ARG A 319 -10.13 18.58 5.10
C ARG A 319 -8.78 18.30 5.76
N ALA A 320 -8.15 17.17 5.44
CA ALA A 320 -6.82 16.84 5.96
C ALA A 320 -5.74 17.80 5.41
N ALA A 321 -5.82 18.16 4.13
CA ALA A 321 -4.92 19.12 3.49
C ALA A 321 -5.13 20.54 4.05
N ALA A 322 -6.38 20.98 4.22
CA ALA A 322 -6.72 22.26 4.84
C ALA A 322 -6.25 22.35 6.29
N LYS A 323 -6.41 21.27 7.07
CA LYS A 323 -5.90 21.21 8.45
C LYS A 323 -4.38 21.33 8.49
N LYS A 324 -3.68 20.62 7.58
CA LYS A 324 -2.22 20.69 7.48
C LYS A 324 -1.74 22.09 7.03
N ALA A 325 -2.45 22.73 6.12
CA ALA A 325 -2.17 24.10 5.68
C ALA A 325 -2.41 25.12 6.81
N ALA A 326 -3.47 24.95 7.60
CA ALA A 326 -3.75 25.79 8.77
C ALA A 326 -2.69 25.63 9.88
N GLU A 327 -2.23 24.40 10.14
CA GLU A 327 -1.13 24.13 11.07
C GLU A 327 0.19 24.77 10.59
N GLN A 328 0.45 24.78 9.28
CA GLN A 328 1.62 25.46 8.69
C GLN A 328 1.50 26.99 8.73
N ALA A 329 0.30 27.54 8.52
CA ALA A 329 0.07 28.98 8.63
C ALA A 329 0.19 29.48 10.08
N SER A 330 -0.28 28.70 11.05
CA SER A 330 -0.13 29.02 12.48
C SER A 330 1.32 28.94 12.96
N ALA A 331 2.19 28.17 12.30
CA ALA A 331 3.62 28.09 12.63
C ALA A 331 4.44 29.29 12.11
N ASN A 332 3.93 30.02 11.12
CA ASN A 332 4.60 31.20 10.53
C ASN A 332 4.09 32.55 11.08
N GLY A 333 3.09 32.55 11.96
CA GLY A 333 2.43 33.76 12.49
C GLY A 333 2.95 34.26 13.84
N SER A 334 4.26 34.20 14.09
CA SER A 334 4.89 34.72 15.31
C SER A 334 6.01 35.70 14.97
N GLY A 335 5.62 36.91 14.57
CA GLY A 335 6.50 38.08 14.44
C GLY A 335 5.75 39.31 14.93
N THR A 336 6.05 39.74 16.16
CA THR A 336 5.48 40.90 16.85
C THR A 336 6.11 42.20 16.36
N VAL A 337 5.30 43.19 15.98
CA VAL A 337 5.66 44.61 16.02
C VAL A 337 4.42 45.38 16.51
N ASP A 338 4.48 45.86 17.75
CA ASP A 338 3.59 46.86 18.33
C ASP A 338 4.07 48.25 17.90
N ASP A 339 3.17 49.11 17.38
CA ASP A 339 2.85 50.41 17.99
C ASP A 339 1.69 51.13 17.25
N ALA A 340 0.90 51.84 18.05
CA ALA A 340 -0.45 52.34 17.78
C ALA A 340 -0.47 53.74 17.07
N PRO A 341 -1.65 54.26 16.68
CA PRO A 341 -1.83 55.24 15.60
C PRO A 341 -2.08 56.69 16.05
N ASP A 342 -2.02 57.65 15.12
CA ASP A 342 -2.67 58.95 15.30
C ASP A 342 -3.20 59.58 13.98
N ALA A 343 -4.41 60.14 14.12
CA ALA A 343 -5.10 61.22 13.37
C ALA A 343 -5.54 61.11 11.87
N ILE A 344 -6.85 61.43 11.71
CA ILE A 344 -7.76 61.72 10.57
C ILE A 344 -7.61 63.23 10.14
N PRO A 345 -8.10 63.83 8.99
CA PRO A 345 -9.19 63.46 8.04
C PRO A 345 -9.04 63.72 6.50
N GLN A 346 -9.93 63.03 5.77
CA GLN A 346 -10.82 63.43 4.64
C GLN A 346 -10.34 64.25 3.42
N GLU A 347 -10.64 63.73 2.22
CA GLU A 347 -11.36 64.36 1.07
C GLU A 347 -11.64 63.23 0.04
N ALA A 348 -12.87 62.77 -0.20
CA ALA A 348 -13.95 63.32 -1.04
C ALA A 348 -13.80 62.99 -2.55
N VAL A 349 -14.88 62.41 -3.11
CA VAL A 349 -15.32 62.32 -4.53
C VAL A 349 -14.36 61.66 -5.55
N GLU A 350 -14.75 60.87 -6.55
CA GLU A 350 -16.01 60.70 -7.27
C GLU A 350 -15.96 59.35 -8.03
N ALA A 351 -17.14 58.78 -8.31
CA ALA A 351 -17.29 57.64 -9.19
C ALA A 351 -17.54 58.13 -10.62
N GLU A 352 -16.91 57.51 -11.62
CA GLU A 352 -17.50 57.42 -12.95
C GLU A 352 -17.06 56.14 -13.67
N GLN A 353 -18.05 55.38 -14.12
CA GLN A 353 -17.92 54.29 -15.07
C GLN A 353 -17.89 54.86 -16.48
N VAL A 354 -16.96 54.43 -17.34
CA VAL A 354 -17.15 54.50 -18.79
C VAL A 354 -16.67 53.19 -19.44
N THR A 355 -17.60 52.63 -20.19
CA THR A 355 -17.53 51.53 -21.15
C THR A 355 -16.58 51.82 -22.32
N GLY A 356 -15.90 50.81 -22.86
CA GLY A 356 -15.19 50.95 -24.13
C GLY A 356 -14.53 49.67 -24.60
N GLU A 357 -15.11 49.10 -25.65
CA GLU A 357 -14.69 47.92 -26.41
C GLU A 357 -13.67 48.30 -27.51
N GLU A 358 -13.01 47.27 -28.08
CA GLU A 358 -12.14 47.24 -29.29
C GLU A 358 -10.65 47.67 -29.17
N ALA A 359 -9.72 46.73 -29.36
CA ALA A 359 -9.20 46.33 -30.69
C ALA A 359 -7.85 45.59 -30.60
N LEU A 360 -7.68 44.59 -31.46
CA LEU A 360 -6.45 43.84 -31.76
C LEU A 360 -5.23 44.74 -32.03
N LYS A 361 -4.04 44.28 -31.62
CA LYS A 361 -2.88 44.24 -32.52
C LYS A 361 -1.84 43.18 -32.12
N GLU A 362 -1.47 42.46 -33.17
CA GLU A 362 -0.46 41.43 -33.37
C GLU A 362 0.95 42.06 -33.37
N GLU A 363 1.94 41.44 -32.71
CA GLU A 363 3.35 41.65 -33.05
C GLU A 363 4.18 40.38 -32.78
N ALA A 364 4.97 40.02 -33.79
CA ALA A 364 5.71 38.79 -33.94
C ALA A 364 7.14 38.84 -33.38
N ALA A 365 7.74 37.65 -33.32
CA ALA A 365 9.13 37.30 -33.02
C ALA A 365 10.18 38.20 -33.73
N GLU A 366 11.44 38.33 -33.28
CA GLU A 366 12.50 37.30 -33.25
C GLU A 366 13.84 37.90 -32.65
N PRO A 367 15.03 37.26 -32.64
CA PRO A 367 15.75 36.80 -31.43
C PRO A 367 17.22 37.32 -31.28
N VAL A 368 18.09 36.53 -30.60
CA VAL A 368 19.60 36.48 -30.62
C VAL A 368 20.31 37.05 -29.35
N PRO A 369 21.52 36.58 -28.89
CA PRO A 369 22.36 35.43 -29.27
C PRO A 369 22.82 34.47 -28.14
N GLU A 370 23.23 33.31 -28.63
CA GLU A 370 24.15 32.29 -28.12
C GLU A 370 25.63 32.76 -28.14
N GLN A 371 26.44 32.39 -27.14
CA GLN A 371 27.90 32.50 -27.18
C GLN A 371 28.55 31.16 -26.82
N THR A 372 29.41 30.70 -27.74
CA THR A 372 30.36 29.59 -27.61
C THR A 372 31.76 30.07 -28.01
N ALA A 373 32.78 29.31 -27.58
CA ALA A 373 34.24 29.40 -27.83
C ALA A 373 35.00 30.14 -26.70
N GLU A 374 36.17 29.72 -26.20
CA GLU A 374 37.21 28.84 -26.75
C GLU A 374 38.20 28.38 -25.64
N LEU A 375 38.92 27.28 -25.88
CA LEU A 375 40.02 26.74 -25.06
C LEU A 375 41.33 27.52 -25.25
N GLN A 376 42.19 27.59 -24.22
CA GLN A 376 43.66 27.50 -24.35
C GLN A 376 44.31 26.82 -23.12
N ASP A 377 45.32 26.00 -23.43
CA ASP A 377 46.16 25.13 -22.60
C ASP A 377 47.34 25.87 -21.92
N GLU A 378 48.21 25.08 -21.25
CA GLU A 378 49.56 25.35 -20.70
C GLU A 378 49.62 25.86 -19.24
N GLU A 379 50.47 25.38 -18.32
CA GLU A 379 51.54 24.37 -18.31
C GLU A 379 51.88 24.02 -16.83
N THR A 380 52.40 22.81 -16.66
CA THR A 380 53.02 22.14 -15.50
C THR A 380 54.12 22.90 -14.72
N VAL A 381 54.18 22.72 -13.38
CA VAL A 381 55.41 22.52 -12.54
C VAL A 381 54.99 21.79 -11.25
N GLU A 382 55.19 20.47 -11.14
CA GLU A 382 56.28 19.74 -10.46
C GLU A 382 56.36 19.80 -8.90
N LYS A 383 56.13 18.61 -8.32
CA LYS A 383 56.64 17.97 -7.08
C LYS A 383 57.13 18.84 -5.90
N THR A 384 56.76 18.42 -4.68
CA THR A 384 57.69 17.78 -3.73
C THR A 384 56.91 16.98 -2.68
N ALA A 385 57.31 15.73 -2.48
CA ALA A 385 56.89 14.85 -1.40
C ALA A 385 57.79 15.07 -0.16
N ILE A 386 57.29 14.75 1.04
CA ILE A 386 57.88 13.86 2.09
C ILE A 386 57.23 14.16 3.47
N PRO A 387 57.06 13.15 4.34
CA PRO A 387 56.16 13.14 5.50
C PRO A 387 56.88 13.43 6.83
N HIS A 388 56.14 13.53 7.94
CA HIS A 388 56.70 13.23 9.26
C HIS A 388 55.67 12.73 10.28
N GLU A 389 56.16 11.77 11.05
CA GLU A 389 55.62 10.96 12.14
C GLU A 389 55.14 11.67 13.42
N GLU A 390 54.35 10.91 14.17
CA GLU A 390 54.20 10.79 15.64
C GLU A 390 53.80 12.00 16.50
N LEU A 391 52.60 11.90 17.09
CA LEU A 391 52.36 11.73 18.54
C LEU A 391 50.96 11.18 18.82
#